data_AF-A0A972VWG8-F1
#
_entry.id   AF-A0A972VWG8-F1
#
_cell.length_a   1.000
_cell.length_b   1.000
_cell.length_c   1.000
_cell.angle_alpha   90.00
_cell.angle_beta   90.00
_cell.angle_gamma   90.00
#
_symmetry.space_group_name_H-M   'P 1'
#
loop_
_entity.id
_entity.type
_entity.pdbx_description
1 polymer ?
#
loop_
_entity_poly.entity_id
_entity_poly.type
_entity_poly.pdbx_seq_one_letter_code
_entity_poly.pdbx_strand_id
1 'polypeptide(L)' 'QDDPHIIQTRMSEAINEISHYQEFEYLIINDDFTVALQDLSRIVNARAADLLVSEQQKRFSDLIAALLA' A
#
# COMPACT_ATOMS: atom_id res chain seq x y z
N GLN A 1 26.30 -0.25 -10.48
CA GLN A 1 25.57 -1.33 -9.80
C GLN A 1 25.17 -0.78 -8.46
N ASP A 2 23.89 -0.88 -8.11
CA ASP A 2 23.39 -0.41 -6.82
C ASP A 2 24.07 -1.19 -5.69
N ASP A 3 24.63 -0.47 -4.74
CA ASP A 3 25.27 -1.07 -3.57
C ASP A 3 24.23 -1.87 -2.80
N PRO A 4 24.43 -3.18 -2.54
CA PRO A 4 23.50 -4.01 -1.80
C PRO A 4 23.09 -3.41 -0.45
N HIS A 5 23.98 -2.62 0.17
CA HIS A 5 23.70 -1.94 1.41
C HIS A 5 22.61 -0.85 1.27
N ILE A 6 22.62 -0.10 0.16
CA ILE A 6 21.63 0.94 -0.12
C ILE A 6 20.24 0.31 -0.33
N ILE A 7 20.17 -0.82 -1.05
CA ILE A 7 18.91 -1.53 -1.27
C ILE A 7 18.32 -1.98 0.07
N GLN A 8 19.15 -2.57 0.95
CA GLN A 8 18.69 -3.07 2.24
C GLN A 8 18.17 -1.96 3.15
N THR A 9 18.87 -0.82 3.22
CA THR A 9 18.41 0.35 3.98
C THR A 9 17.05 0.84 3.48
N ARG A 10 16.89 1.02 2.16
CA ARG A 10 15.63 1.49 1.57
C ARG A 10 14.47 0.52 1.78
N MET A 11 14.72 -0.79 1.75
CA MET A 11 13.69 -1.78 2.04
C MET A 11 13.24 -1.73 3.50
N SER A 12 14.17 -1.56 4.45
CA SER A 12 13.81 -1.40 5.86
C SER A 12 13.02 -0.12 6.12
N GLU A 13 13.37 0.98 5.46
CA GLU A 13 12.63 2.24 5.54
C GLU A 13 11.21 2.07 4.99
N ALA A 14 11.07 1.40 3.83
CA ALA A 14 9.76 1.14 3.22
C ALA A 14 8.86 0.29 4.11
N ILE A 15 9.38 -0.76 4.77
CA ILE A 15 8.60 -1.58 5.71
C ILE A 15 8.11 -0.74 6.89
N ASN A 16 8.98 0.11 7.46
CA ASN A 16 8.60 1.01 8.54
C ASN A 16 7.48 1.95 8.09
N GLU A 17 7.59 2.58 6.92
CA GLU A 17 6.54 3.46 6.39
C GLU A 17 5.22 2.72 6.15
N ILE A 18 5.28 1.53 5.53
CA ILE A 18 4.09 0.72 5.25
C ILE A 18 3.42 0.26 6.54
N SER A 19 4.16 0.02 7.64
CA SER A 19 3.58 -0.37 8.93
C SER A 19 2.58 0.66 9.48
N HIS A 20 2.71 1.93 9.10
CA HIS A 20 1.82 3.03 9.47
C HIS A 20 0.61 3.18 8.54
N TYR A 21 0.33 2.24 7.63
CA TYR A 21 -0.79 2.34 6.68
C TYR A 21 -2.17 2.54 7.34
N GLN A 22 -2.32 2.11 8.60
CA GLN A 22 -3.55 2.25 9.37
C GLN A 22 -3.89 3.70 9.75
N GLU A 23 -2.94 4.63 9.61
CA GLU A 23 -3.14 6.05 9.88
C GLU A 23 -3.85 6.78 8.74
N PHE A 24 -4.05 6.12 7.60
CA PHE A 24 -4.72 6.67 6.42
C PHE A 24 -6.18 6.21 6.33
N GLU A 25 -6.98 6.93 5.55
CA GLU A 25 -8.39 6.57 5.31
C GLU A 25 -8.54 5.51 4.21
N TYR A 26 -7.67 5.54 3.20
CA TYR A 26 -7.73 4.67 2.02
C TYR A 26 -6.42 3.92 1.80
N LEU A 27 -6.50 2.70 1.23
CA LEU A 27 -5.36 1.86 0.88
C LEU A 27 -5.48 1.34 -0.55
N ILE A 28 -4.50 1.67 -1.40
CA ILE A 28 -4.40 1.15 -2.77
C ILE A 28 -3.25 0.14 -2.84
N ILE A 29 -3.52 -1.05 -3.37
CA ILE A 29 -2.49 -2.03 -3.71
C ILE A 29 -2.05 -1.77 -5.15
N ASN A 30 -0.83 -1.25 -5.32
CA ASN A 30 -0.29 -0.93 -6.63
C ASN A 30 0.48 -2.12 -7.23
N ASP A 31 -0.26 -3.15 -7.65
CA ASP A 31 0.29 -4.30 -8.38
C ASP A 31 0.17 -4.11 -9.91
N ASP A 32 -0.93 -3.48 -10.35
CA ASP A 32 -1.09 -2.96 -11.71
C ASP A 32 -1.28 -1.44 -11.67
N PHE A 33 -0.40 -0.72 -12.37
CA PHE A 33 -0.38 0.74 -12.36
C PHE A 33 -1.66 1.36 -12.94
N THR A 34 -2.25 0.75 -13.97
CA THR A 34 -3.46 1.27 -14.62
C THR A 34 -4.63 1.19 -13.64
N VAL A 35 -4.74 0.08 -12.91
CA VAL A 35 -5.75 -0.10 -11.86
C VAL A 35 -5.53 0.90 -10.72
N ALA A 36 -4.31 1.02 -10.22
CA ALA A 36 -3.98 1.93 -9.12
C ALA A 36 -4.29 3.40 -9.46
N LEU A 37 -4.03 3.82 -10.71
CA LEU A 37 -4.35 5.17 -11.18
C LEU A 37 -5.87 5.42 -11.21
N GLN A 38 -6.64 4.42 -11.65
CA GLN A 38 -8.11 4.50 -11.64
C GLN A 38 -8.64 4.58 -10.22
N ASP A 39 -8.11 3.77 -9.31
CA ASP A 39 -8.47 3.77 -7.89
C ASP A 39 -8.15 5.11 -7.21
N LEU A 40 -7.00 5.71 -7.50
CA LEU A 40 -6.66 7.04 -7.02
C LEU A 40 -7.67 8.10 -7.51
N SER A 41 -8.07 8.04 -8.79
CA SER A 41 -9.11 8.92 -9.32
C SER A 41 -10.45 8.73 -8.61
N ARG A 42 -10.82 7.49 -8.27
CA ARG A 42 -12.04 7.18 -7.53
C ARG A 42 -12.03 7.79 -6.13
N ILE A 43 -10.88 7.78 -5.44
CA ILE A 43 -10.73 8.42 -4.13
C ILE A 43 -11.00 9.93 -4.23
N VAL A 44 -10.35 10.61 -5.17
CA VAL A 44 -10.53 12.07 -5.37
C VAL A 44 -11.99 12.42 -5.70
N ASN A 45 -12.71 11.53 -6.39
CA ASN A 45 -14.11 11.70 -6.74
C ASN A 45 -15.10 11.18 -5.66
N ALA A 46 -14.62 10.77 -4.48
CA ALA A 46 -15.41 10.20 -3.38
C ALA A 46 -16.26 8.97 -3.78
N ARG A 47 -15.73 8.11 -4.67
CA ARG A 47 -16.38 6.89 -5.19
C ARG A 47 -15.61 5.61 -4.85
N ALA A 48 -14.96 5.61 -3.69
CA ALA A 48 -13.93 4.63 -3.31
C ALA A 48 -14.17 4.00 -1.93
N ALA A 49 -15.44 3.80 -1.52
CA ALA A 49 -15.75 3.21 -0.21
C ALA A 49 -15.16 1.80 -0.02
N ASP A 50 -14.98 1.06 -1.11
CA ASP A 50 -14.30 -0.23 -1.17
C ASP A 50 -12.77 -0.14 -0.96
N LEU A 51 -12.18 1.05 -1.11
CA LEU A 51 -10.76 1.30 -0.90
C LEU A 51 -10.43 1.79 0.51
N LEU A 52 -11.42 1.91 1.40
CA LEU A 52 -11.17 2.24 2.80
C LEU A 52 -10.21 1.23 3.42
N VAL A 53 -9.30 1.67 4.29
CA VAL A 53 -8.34 0.79 4.97
C VAL A 53 -9.06 -0.39 5.64
N SER A 54 -10.21 -0.16 6.27
CA SER A 54 -10.99 -1.22 6.93
C SER A 54 -11.50 -2.30 5.98
N GLU A 55 -11.79 -1.96 4.73
CA GLU A 55 -12.26 -2.92 3.72
C GLU A 55 -11.08 -3.61 3.04
N GLN A 56 -10.04 -2.85 2.70
CA GLN A 56 -8.84 -3.37 2.06
C GLN A 56 -8.04 -4.29 3.00
N GLN A 57 -7.97 -3.99 4.28
CA GLN A 57 -7.31 -4.84 5.27
C GLN A 57 -7.99 -6.21 5.41
N LYS A 58 -9.32 -6.26 5.33
CA LYS A 58 -10.06 -7.53 5.32
C LYS A 58 -9.80 -8.31 4.04
N ARG A 59 -9.78 -7.61 2.90
CA ARG A 59 -9.63 -8.22 1.57
C ARG A 59 -8.22 -8.74 1.31
N PHE A 60 -7.21 -8.06 1.83
CA PHE A 60 -5.79 -8.33 1.57
C PHE A 60 -5.00 -8.65 2.85
N SER A 61 -5.65 -9.25 3.85
CA SER A 61 -5.02 -9.55 5.15
C SER A 61 -3.70 -10.28 5.01
N ASP A 62 -3.66 -11.29 4.14
CA ASP A 62 -2.50 -12.18 3.98
C ASP A 62 -1.36 -11.47 3.27
N LEU A 63 -1.67 -10.65 2.26
CA LEU A 63 -0.69 -9.85 1.54
C LEU A 63 -0.07 -8.79 2.46
N ILE A 64 -0.90 -8.09 3.24
CA ILE A 64 -0.42 -7.06 4.18
C ILE A 64 0.45 -7.70 5.26
N ALA A 65 0.06 -8.86 5.80
CA ALA A 65 0.88 -9.60 6.75
C ALA A 65 2.23 -10.01 6.15
N ALA A 66 2.26 -10.45 4.88
CA ALA A 66 3.50 -10.82 4.20
C ALA A 66 4.43 -9.62 3.92
N LEU A 67 3.87 -8.42 3.70
CA LEU A 67 4.65 -7.19 3.46
C LEU A 67 5.23 -6.59 4.75
N LEU A 68 4.68 -6.94 5.91
CA LEU A 68 5.08 -6.45 7.23
C LEU A 68 5.91 -7.45 8.04
N ALA A 69 6.15 -8.66 7.49
CA ALA A 69 6.95 -9.72 8.11
C ALA A 69 8.45 -9.53 7.85
#